data_AF-A0A127MK38-F1
#
_entry.id   AF-A0A127MK38-F1
#
_cell.length_a   1.000
_cell.length_b   1.000
_cell.length_c   1.000
_cell.angle_alpha   90.00
_cell.angle_beta   90.00
_cell.angle_gamma   90.00
#
_symmetry.space_group_name_H-M   'P 1'
#
loop_
_entity.id
_entity.type
_entity.pdbx_description
1 polymer ?
#
loop_
_entity_poly.entity_id
_entity_poly.type
_entity_poly.pdbx_seq_one_letter_code
_entity_poly.pdbx_strand_id
1 'polypeptide(L)'
;MPEPTRLDQQSSNRPYLIGPFDELKIDVFGVEDLSKEMQIDASGRLSFPLVGVVEASGLTPGELADELERRLRGRYIRDPQVTVNLEETVSQVITVDGQVSKPGLYPVIGRMTLMRAVATAGGTSEFAKLNDVVIFRNVNGDQLAGLYNLKAIRRGAYSDPEVFANDIIVVGDSQARRLFRDLIQASPLITTPLIILFRA
;
A
#
# COMPACT_ATOMS: atom_id res chain seq x y z
N MET A 1 -11.96 -5.96 -28.64
CA MET A 1 -10.85 -5.08 -28.17
C MET A 1 -9.58 -5.59 -28.84
N PRO A 2 -8.62 -4.73 -29.22
CA PRO A 2 -7.33 -5.19 -29.70
C PRO A 2 -6.59 -5.98 -28.61
N GLU A 3 -5.64 -6.84 -29.00
CA GLU A 3 -4.79 -7.56 -28.05
C GLU A 3 -3.88 -6.59 -27.28
N PRO A 4 -3.66 -6.79 -25.97
CA PRO A 4 -2.70 -6.01 -25.21
C PRO A 4 -1.28 -6.20 -25.76
N THR A 5 -0.54 -5.12 -25.90
CA THR A 5 0.87 -5.19 -26.26
C THR A 5 1.71 -5.65 -25.07
N ARG A 6 2.96 -6.04 -25.32
CA ARG A 6 3.93 -6.34 -24.24
C ARG A 6 4.14 -5.14 -23.31
N LEU A 7 4.03 -3.91 -23.83
CA LEU A 7 4.13 -2.69 -23.02
C LEU A 7 2.92 -2.53 -22.09
N ASP A 8 1.73 -2.92 -22.53
CA ASP A 8 0.51 -2.90 -21.69
C ASP A 8 0.56 -3.96 -20.58
N GLN A 9 1.30 -5.05 -20.81
CA GLN A 9 1.55 -6.11 -19.82
C GLN A 9 2.64 -5.73 -18.82
N GLN A 10 3.53 -4.80 -19.18
CA GLN A 10 4.47 -4.18 -18.25
C GLN A 10 3.73 -3.07 -17.47
N SER A 11 2.79 -3.48 -16.60
CA SER A 11 2.19 -2.54 -15.66
C SER A 11 3.31 -1.79 -14.93
N SER A 12 3.20 -0.46 -14.83
CA SER A 12 4.10 0.38 -14.04
C SER A 12 4.20 -0.18 -12.63
N ASN A 13 5.19 -1.03 -12.39
CA ASN A 13 5.30 -1.80 -11.18
C ASN A 13 5.85 -0.82 -10.16
N ARG A 14 4.98 -0.27 -9.30
CA ARG A 14 5.46 0.47 -8.15
C ARG A 14 6.25 -0.54 -7.32
N PRO A 15 7.55 -0.33 -7.12
CA PRO A 15 8.33 -1.25 -6.31
C PRO A 15 7.73 -1.28 -4.91
N TYR A 16 7.59 -2.48 -4.37
CA TYR A 16 7.18 -2.66 -2.99
C TYR A 16 8.27 -2.10 -2.08
N LEU A 17 7.88 -1.23 -1.16
CA LEU A 17 8.78 -0.71 -0.13
C LEU A 17 8.48 -1.42 1.17
N ILE A 18 9.54 -2.00 1.75
CA ILE A 18 9.49 -2.62 3.06
C ILE A 18 9.07 -1.58 4.09
N GLY A 19 8.24 -1.97 5.03
CA GLY A 19 7.84 -1.17 6.18
C GLY A 19 7.81 -1.96 7.47
N PRO A 20 7.48 -1.29 8.59
CA PRO A 20 7.43 -1.91 9.91
C PRO A 20 6.48 -3.11 9.95
N PHE A 21 6.87 -4.15 10.68
CA PHE A 21 6.14 -5.39 10.89
C PHE A 21 5.96 -6.30 9.66
N ASP A 22 6.51 -5.94 8.50
CA ASP A 22 6.57 -6.86 7.35
C ASP A 22 7.40 -8.10 7.70
N GLU A 23 6.99 -9.24 7.15
CA GLU A 23 7.73 -10.50 7.26
C GLU A 23 8.46 -10.80 5.96
N LEU A 24 9.77 -11.04 6.09
CA LEU A 24 10.67 -11.29 4.99
C LEU A 24 11.31 -12.67 5.16
N LYS A 25 11.40 -13.41 4.07
CA LYS A 25 12.26 -14.59 3.98
C LYS A 25 13.58 -14.19 3.34
N ILE A 26 14.66 -14.42 4.08
CA ILE A 26 16.02 -14.11 3.64
C ILE A 26 16.74 -15.43 3.43
N ASP A 27 17.24 -15.67 2.24
CA ASP A 27 18.00 -16.86 1.88
C ASP A 27 19.43 -16.45 1.54
N VAL A 28 20.42 -17.06 2.21
CA VAL A 28 21.84 -16.85 1.93
C VAL A 28 22.38 -18.13 1.32
N PHE A 29 22.74 -18.08 0.03
CA PHE A 29 23.11 -19.28 -0.71
C PHE A 29 24.30 -20.01 -0.08
N GLY A 30 24.14 -21.31 0.15
CA GLY A 30 25.17 -22.15 0.75
C GLY A 30 25.38 -21.95 2.26
N VAL A 31 24.55 -21.13 2.93
CA VAL A 31 24.61 -20.88 4.38
C VAL A 31 23.21 -20.99 5.00
N GLU A 32 22.75 -22.21 5.22
CA GLU A 32 21.41 -22.50 5.77
C GLU A 32 21.16 -21.83 7.12
N ASP A 33 22.18 -21.75 7.99
CA ASP A 33 22.08 -21.11 9.30
C ASP A 33 21.73 -19.62 9.25
N LEU A 34 21.95 -18.96 8.10
CA LEU A 34 21.59 -17.57 7.85
C LEU A 34 20.31 -17.41 7.02
N SER A 35 19.72 -18.51 6.55
CA SER A 35 18.50 -18.49 5.76
C SER A 35 17.29 -18.59 6.68
N LYS A 36 16.59 -17.46 6.90
CA LYS A 36 15.53 -17.34 7.93
C LYS A 36 14.40 -16.43 7.51
N GLU A 37 13.22 -16.73 8.04
CA GLU A 37 12.09 -15.81 8.08
C GLU A 37 12.27 -14.84 9.24
N MET A 38 12.15 -13.54 8.96
CA MET A 38 12.43 -12.47 9.89
C MET A 38 11.42 -11.34 9.73
N GLN A 39 11.04 -10.72 10.84
CA GLN A 39 10.11 -9.59 10.86
C GLN A 39 10.86 -8.26 11.03
N ILE A 40 10.39 -7.23 10.33
CA ILE A 40 10.84 -5.84 10.52
C ILE A 40 10.29 -5.30 11.83
N ASP A 41 11.14 -4.67 12.64
CA ASP A 41 10.71 -4.09 13.91
C ASP A 41 9.84 -2.83 13.72
N ALA A 42 9.24 -2.35 14.81
CA ALA A 42 8.38 -1.16 14.81
C ALA A 42 9.11 0.13 14.37
N SER A 43 10.44 0.15 14.47
CA SER A 43 11.27 1.28 14.01
C SER A 43 11.68 1.17 12.54
N GLY A 44 11.29 0.09 11.85
CA GLY A 44 11.63 -0.12 10.44
C GLY A 44 12.97 -0.81 10.21
N ARG A 45 13.50 -1.51 11.21
CA ARG A 45 14.82 -2.13 11.14
C ARG A 45 14.72 -3.64 11.18
N LEU A 46 15.71 -4.29 10.56
CA LEU A 46 15.91 -5.73 10.58
C LEU A 46 17.16 -6.05 11.41
N SER A 47 17.05 -6.98 12.34
CA SER A 47 18.21 -7.50 13.08
C SER A 47 18.68 -8.80 12.43
N PHE A 48 19.75 -8.76 11.63
CA PHE A 48 20.24 -9.92 10.88
C PHE A 48 21.53 -10.50 11.51
N PRO A 49 21.69 -11.84 11.62
CA PRO A 49 22.88 -12.42 12.21
C PRO A 49 24.18 -12.00 11.52
N LEU A 50 25.26 -11.85 12.29
CA LEU A 50 26.60 -11.36 11.87
C LEU A 50 26.64 -9.90 11.43
N VAL A 51 25.59 -9.42 10.77
CA VAL A 51 25.47 -8.07 10.21
C VAL A 51 24.97 -7.05 11.24
N GLY A 52 24.19 -7.50 12.22
CA GLY A 52 23.55 -6.65 13.20
C GLY A 52 22.31 -5.96 12.64
N VAL A 53 22.05 -4.73 13.10
CA VAL A 53 20.84 -3.98 12.74
C VAL A 53 21.01 -3.27 11.40
N VAL A 54 20.02 -3.41 10.51
CA VAL A 54 19.94 -2.82 9.18
C VAL A 54 18.66 -2.00 9.07
N GLU A 55 18.75 -0.77 8.56
CA GLU A 55 17.57 0.03 8.19
C GLU A 55 16.93 -0.62 6.96
N ALA A 56 15.71 -1.12 7.09
CA ALA A 56 15.01 -1.85 6.05
C ALA A 56 13.82 -1.07 5.48
N SER A 57 13.17 -0.25 6.30
CA SER A 57 12.04 0.58 5.89
C SER A 57 12.40 1.50 4.73
N GLY A 58 11.54 1.54 3.72
CA GLY A 58 11.74 2.34 2.52
C GLY A 58 12.68 1.71 1.49
N LEU A 59 13.33 0.59 1.80
CA LEU A 59 14.05 -0.21 0.81
C LEU A 59 13.11 -1.18 0.12
N THR A 60 13.43 -1.53 -1.11
CA THR A 60 12.90 -2.73 -1.78
C THR A 60 13.57 -3.99 -1.25
N PRO A 61 12.95 -5.18 -1.40
CA PRO A 61 13.61 -6.44 -1.08
C PRO A 61 14.97 -6.62 -1.77
N GLY A 62 15.09 -6.17 -3.02
CA GLY A 62 16.37 -6.19 -3.76
C GLY A 62 17.42 -5.28 -3.14
N GLU A 63 17.07 -4.05 -2.78
CA GLU A 63 18.00 -3.12 -2.12
C GLU A 63 18.44 -3.62 -0.74
N LEU A 64 17.54 -4.26 0.01
CA LEU A 64 17.89 -4.90 1.28
C LEU A 64 18.83 -6.08 1.06
N ALA A 65 18.61 -6.90 0.01
CA ALA A 65 19.51 -8.00 -0.35
C ALA A 65 20.93 -7.48 -0.66
N ASP A 66 21.03 -6.43 -1.48
CA ASP A 66 22.30 -5.78 -1.82
C ASP A 66 23.04 -5.26 -0.57
N GLU A 67 22.30 -4.66 0.36
CA GLU A 67 22.84 -4.14 1.61
C GLU A 67 23.35 -5.27 2.53
N LEU A 68 22.61 -6.38 2.63
CA LEU A 68 23.03 -7.56 3.39
C LEU A 68 24.27 -8.22 2.78
N GLU A 69 24.30 -8.39 1.45
CA GLU A 69 25.49 -8.90 0.74
C GLU A 69 26.72 -8.06 1.05
N ARG A 70 26.59 -6.74 0.92
CA ARG A 70 27.68 -5.79 1.15
C ARG A 70 28.23 -5.90 2.57
N ARG A 71 27.37 -6.10 3.57
CA ARG A 71 27.79 -6.19 4.99
C ARG A 71 28.36 -7.57 5.36
N LEU A 72 27.90 -8.64 4.72
CA LEU A 72 28.39 -10.02 4.89
C LEU A 72 29.73 -10.24 4.19
N ARG A 73 29.94 -9.62 3.03
CA ARG A 73 31.10 -9.85 2.16
C ARG A 73 32.42 -9.53 2.87
N GLY A 74 33.39 -10.43 2.70
CA GLY A 74 34.77 -10.30 3.19
C GLY A 74 34.94 -10.56 4.69
N ARG A 75 34.09 -9.98 5.55
CA ARG A 75 34.19 -10.15 7.01
C ARG A 75 33.65 -11.49 7.51
N TYR A 76 32.63 -12.01 6.84
CA TYR A 76 31.93 -13.23 7.28
C TYR A 76 31.86 -14.27 6.16
N ILE A 77 31.53 -13.85 4.94
CA ILE A 77 31.38 -14.73 3.78
C ILE A 77 32.20 -14.14 2.62
N ARG A 78 32.95 -14.98 1.90
CA ARG A 78 33.82 -14.50 0.81
C ARG A 78 33.03 -13.91 -0.35
N ASP A 79 31.97 -14.61 -0.77
CA ASP A 79 31.10 -14.21 -1.87
C ASP A 79 29.64 -14.57 -1.53
N PRO A 80 28.97 -13.75 -0.69
CA PRO A 80 27.58 -14.00 -0.33
C PRO A 80 26.67 -13.73 -1.53
N GLN A 81 25.66 -14.57 -1.68
CA GLN A 81 24.51 -14.35 -2.56
C GLN A 81 23.27 -14.35 -1.67
N VAL A 82 22.59 -13.21 -1.60
CA VAL A 82 21.42 -13.04 -0.73
C VAL A 82 20.18 -12.83 -1.56
N THR A 83 19.11 -13.55 -1.23
CA THR A 83 17.77 -13.31 -1.77
C THR A 83 16.86 -12.89 -0.63
N VAL A 84 16.05 -11.86 -0.86
CA VAL A 84 15.04 -11.40 0.09
C VAL A 84 13.68 -11.46 -0.60
N ASN A 85 12.75 -12.20 -0.01
CA ASN A 85 11.37 -12.32 -0.47
C ASN A 85 10.43 -11.77 0.59
N LEU A 86 9.38 -11.08 0.17
CA LEU A 86 8.30 -10.64 1.06
C LEU A 86 7.32 -11.80 1.24
N GLU A 87 7.15 -12.27 2.48
CA GLU A 87 6.20 -13.34 2.81
C GLU A 87 4.85 -12.74 3.23
N GLU A 88 4.87 -11.76 4.14
CA GLU A 88 3.68 -11.05 4.59
C GLU A 88 3.92 -9.54 4.65
N THR A 89 2.92 -8.76 4.22
CA THR A 89 2.92 -7.29 4.34
C THR A 89 1.76 -6.83 5.21
N VAL A 90 2.10 -6.02 6.19
CA VAL A 90 1.12 -5.29 7.01
C VAL A 90 1.36 -3.79 6.96
N SER A 91 2.49 -3.34 6.40
CA SER A 91 2.84 -1.93 6.28
C SER A 91 2.29 -1.25 5.04
N GLN A 92 2.12 -1.99 3.93
CA GLN A 92 1.61 -1.46 2.66
C GLN A 92 0.17 -1.91 2.43
N VAL A 93 -0.73 -1.55 3.34
CA VAL A 93 -2.15 -1.93 3.29
C VAL A 93 -3.05 -0.72 3.04
N ILE A 94 -4.19 -0.96 2.40
CA ILE A 94 -5.35 -0.07 2.39
C ILE A 94 -6.39 -0.59 3.37
N THR A 95 -7.14 0.31 3.97
CA THR A 95 -8.34 -0.05 4.75
C THR A 95 -9.56 0.06 3.85
N VAL A 96 -10.36 -1.00 3.74
CA VAL A 96 -11.66 -0.96 3.06
C VAL A 96 -12.76 -1.20 4.09
N ASP A 97 -13.66 -0.22 4.24
CA ASP A 97 -14.70 -0.22 5.26
C ASP A 97 -16.07 0.21 4.68
N GLY A 98 -17.12 0.09 5.49
CA GLY A 98 -18.49 0.43 5.15
C GLY A 98 -19.23 -0.70 4.47
N GLN A 99 -20.02 -0.36 3.46
CA GLN A 99 -20.94 -1.27 2.75
C GLN A 99 -20.22 -2.11 1.68
N VAL A 100 -19.26 -2.91 2.11
CA VAL A 100 -18.58 -3.96 1.33
C VAL A 100 -18.86 -5.34 1.93
N SER A 101 -18.64 -6.40 1.16
CA SER A 101 -18.89 -7.76 1.63
C SER A 101 -17.95 -8.19 2.75
N LYS A 102 -16.68 -7.76 2.70
CA LYS A 102 -15.66 -8.07 3.71
C LYS A 102 -14.87 -6.81 4.06
N PRO A 103 -15.29 -6.02 5.05
CA PRO A 103 -14.49 -4.92 5.58
C PRO A 103 -13.17 -5.44 6.16
N GLY A 104 -12.07 -4.70 6.01
CA GLY A 104 -10.76 -5.10 6.52
C GLY A 104 -9.56 -4.39 5.90
N LEU A 105 -8.38 -4.85 6.28
CA LEU A 105 -7.10 -4.42 5.72
C LEU A 105 -6.74 -5.29 4.52
N TYR A 106 -6.27 -4.65 3.43
CA TYR A 106 -5.90 -5.34 2.20
C TYR A 106 -4.55 -4.86 1.68
N PRO A 107 -3.64 -5.76 1.28
CA PRO A 107 -2.32 -5.39 0.80
C PRO A 107 -2.40 -4.64 -0.54
N VAL A 108 -1.55 -3.63 -0.69
CA VAL A 108 -1.38 -2.85 -1.92
C VAL A 108 -0.24 -3.46 -2.73
N ILE A 109 -0.60 -4.27 -3.73
CA ILE A 109 0.37 -4.92 -4.61
C ILE A 109 0.32 -4.26 -5.99
N GLY A 110 1.44 -3.69 -6.42
CA GLY A 110 1.58 -3.01 -7.71
C GLY A 110 0.60 -1.84 -7.85
N ARG A 111 -0.09 -1.76 -9.01
CA ARG A 111 -1.08 -0.72 -9.28
C ARG A 111 -2.45 -1.10 -8.73
N MET A 112 -2.82 -0.55 -7.58
CA MET A 112 -4.14 -0.71 -6.97
C MET A 112 -5.05 0.48 -7.32
N THR A 113 -6.30 0.21 -7.67
CA THR A 113 -7.32 1.24 -7.93
C THR A 113 -8.51 1.08 -6.99
N LEU A 114 -9.38 2.09 -6.92
CA LEU A 114 -10.58 2.04 -6.09
C LEU A 114 -11.48 0.85 -6.47
N MET A 115 -11.70 0.61 -7.76
CA MET A 115 -12.48 -0.56 -8.19
C MET A 115 -11.84 -1.88 -7.77
N ARG A 116 -10.51 -2.02 -7.92
CA ARG A 116 -9.79 -3.24 -7.54
C ARG A 116 -9.83 -3.46 -6.03
N ALA A 117 -9.63 -2.40 -5.25
CA ALA A 117 -9.73 -2.44 -3.79
C ALA A 117 -11.10 -2.95 -3.31
N VAL A 118 -12.19 -2.38 -3.84
CA VAL A 118 -13.55 -2.82 -3.52
C VAL A 118 -13.80 -4.26 -3.97
N ALA A 119 -13.24 -4.69 -5.11
CA ALA A 119 -13.35 -6.06 -5.57
C ALA A 119 -12.61 -7.06 -4.66
N THR A 120 -11.41 -6.72 -4.19
CA THR A 120 -10.65 -7.52 -3.22
C THR A 120 -11.42 -7.69 -1.91
N ALA A 121 -12.19 -6.67 -1.50
CA ALA A 121 -13.10 -6.73 -0.36
C ALA A 121 -14.40 -7.55 -0.61
N GLY A 122 -14.46 -8.33 -1.69
CA GLY A 122 -15.61 -9.15 -2.07
C GLY A 122 -16.73 -8.37 -2.77
N GLY A 123 -16.47 -7.13 -3.17
CA GLY A 123 -17.46 -6.26 -3.78
C GLY A 123 -18.27 -5.45 -2.77
N THR A 124 -19.26 -4.72 -3.29
CA THR A 124 -20.16 -3.88 -2.50
C THR A 124 -21.35 -4.67 -1.97
N SER A 125 -21.83 -4.36 -0.77
CA SER A 125 -23.07 -4.93 -0.24
C SER A 125 -24.29 -4.45 -1.05
N GLU A 126 -25.45 -5.10 -0.86
CA GLU A 126 -26.70 -4.72 -1.54
C GLU A 126 -27.22 -3.32 -1.16
N PHE A 127 -26.88 -2.84 0.03
CA PHE A 127 -27.30 -1.54 0.55
C PHE A 127 -26.28 -0.42 0.29
N ALA A 128 -25.20 -0.72 -0.44
CA ALA A 128 -24.12 0.22 -0.67
C ALA A 128 -24.57 1.44 -1.49
N LYS A 129 -24.30 2.64 -0.96
CA LYS A 129 -24.46 3.89 -1.71
C LYS A 129 -23.27 4.11 -2.63
N LEU A 130 -23.33 3.55 -3.84
CA LEU A 130 -22.24 3.59 -4.82
C LEU A 130 -21.84 5.02 -5.27
N ASN A 131 -22.68 6.03 -5.02
CA ASN A 131 -22.36 7.43 -5.34
C ASN A 131 -21.62 8.16 -4.20
N ASP A 132 -21.54 7.55 -3.02
CA ASP A 132 -21.01 8.14 -1.79
C ASP A 132 -19.81 7.30 -1.28
N VAL A 133 -18.79 7.10 -2.12
CA VAL A 133 -17.55 6.42 -1.72
C VAL A 133 -16.48 7.46 -1.39
N VAL A 134 -15.90 7.40 -0.19
CA VAL A 134 -14.90 8.37 0.25
C VAL A 134 -13.55 7.68 0.36
N ILE A 135 -12.50 8.32 -0.17
CA ILE A 135 -11.11 7.95 0.09
C ILE A 135 -10.51 9.02 0.99
N PHE A 136 -10.03 8.62 2.17
CA PHE A 136 -9.20 9.45 3.02
C PHE A 136 -7.73 9.11 2.77
N ARG A 137 -6.89 10.14 2.60
CA ARG A 137 -5.47 9.99 2.31
C ARG A 137 -4.67 11.01 3.11
N ASN A 138 -3.61 10.57 3.76
CA ASN A 138 -2.64 11.47 4.36
C ASN A 138 -1.54 11.82 3.34
N VAL A 139 -1.33 13.11 3.09
CA VAL A 139 -0.28 13.62 2.20
C VAL A 139 0.49 14.70 2.95
N ASN A 140 1.78 14.50 3.21
CA ASN A 140 2.63 15.48 3.91
C ASN A 140 2.09 15.92 5.30
N GLY A 141 1.42 15.01 6.03
CA GLY A 141 0.81 15.31 7.32
C GLY A 141 -0.64 15.80 7.23
N ASP A 142 -1.11 16.09 6.02
CA ASP A 142 -2.44 16.60 5.78
C ASP A 142 -3.43 15.49 5.40
N GLN A 143 -4.56 15.46 6.08
CA GLN A 143 -5.64 14.53 5.74
C GLN A 143 -6.51 15.11 4.61
N LEU A 144 -6.44 14.50 3.45
CA LEU A 144 -7.27 14.79 2.28
C LEU A 144 -8.45 13.81 2.24
N ALA A 145 -9.59 14.26 1.71
CA ALA A 145 -10.74 13.41 1.46
C ALA A 145 -11.27 13.62 0.03
N GLY A 146 -11.44 12.52 -0.72
CA GLY A 146 -11.99 12.52 -2.08
C GLY A 146 -13.31 11.77 -2.13
N LEU A 147 -14.35 12.39 -2.69
CA LEU A 147 -15.65 11.77 -2.90
C LEU A 147 -15.75 11.21 -4.32
N TYR A 148 -16.12 9.93 -4.43
CA TYR A 148 -16.19 9.18 -5.67
C TYR A 148 -17.54 8.48 -5.83
N ASN A 149 -17.97 8.42 -7.08
CA ASN A 149 -19.10 7.66 -7.58
C ASN A 149 -18.64 6.40 -8.32
N LEU A 150 -18.67 5.27 -7.63
CA LEU A 150 -18.29 3.96 -8.16
C LEU A 150 -19.18 3.51 -9.33
N LYS A 151 -20.45 3.93 -9.38
CA LYS A 151 -21.35 3.60 -10.50
C LYS A 151 -20.93 4.31 -11.79
N ALA A 152 -20.50 5.56 -11.69
CA ALA A 152 -19.98 6.33 -12.81
C ALA A 152 -18.65 5.75 -13.32
N ILE A 153 -17.74 5.37 -12.40
CA ILE A 153 -16.48 4.68 -12.75
C ILE A 153 -16.76 3.37 -13.49
N ARG A 154 -17.66 2.52 -12.96
CA ARG A 154 -18.07 1.25 -13.59
C ARG A 154 -18.60 1.41 -15.02
N ARG A 155 -19.24 2.56 -15.30
CA ARG A 155 -19.79 2.88 -16.63
C ARG A 155 -18.76 3.57 -17.54
N GLY A 156 -17.53 3.78 -17.07
CA GLY A 156 -16.49 4.50 -17.80
C GLY A 156 -16.73 6.00 -17.91
N ALA A 157 -17.59 6.58 -17.07
CA ALA A 157 -17.93 8.01 -17.14
C ALA A 157 -16.79 8.92 -16.65
N TYR A 158 -15.89 8.42 -15.79
CA TYR A 158 -14.61 9.03 -15.47
C TYR A 158 -13.63 7.97 -14.93
N SER A 159 -12.33 8.32 -14.90
CA SER A 159 -11.23 7.40 -14.57
C SER A 159 -11.33 6.80 -13.16
N ASP A 160 -10.97 5.51 -13.05
CA ASP A 160 -10.82 4.82 -11.77
C ASP A 160 -9.56 5.32 -11.04
N PRO A 161 -9.70 5.97 -9.86
CA PRO A 161 -8.57 6.57 -9.17
C PRO A 161 -7.64 5.50 -8.60
N GLU A 162 -6.34 5.81 -8.59
CA GLU A 162 -5.33 4.98 -7.93
C GLU A 162 -5.40 5.16 -6.40
N VAL A 163 -5.22 4.06 -5.67
CA VAL A 163 -5.18 4.03 -4.20
C VAL A 163 -3.82 3.59 -3.73
N PHE A 164 -3.42 4.07 -2.57
CA PHE A 164 -2.07 3.95 -2.04
C PHE A 164 -2.12 3.36 -0.63
N ALA A 165 -1.00 2.81 -0.18
CA ALA A 165 -0.87 2.35 1.19
C ALA A 165 -1.27 3.46 2.18
N ASN A 166 -1.95 3.06 3.25
CA ASN A 166 -2.56 3.91 4.26
C ASN A 166 -3.80 4.71 3.81
N ASP A 167 -4.28 4.53 2.57
CA ASP A 167 -5.61 5.06 2.21
C ASP A 167 -6.70 4.31 2.99
N ILE A 168 -7.72 5.06 3.42
CA ILE A 168 -8.94 4.51 4.00
C ILE A 168 -10.08 4.73 3.00
N ILE A 169 -10.65 3.64 2.52
CA ILE A 169 -11.72 3.62 1.55
C ILE A 169 -13.00 3.26 2.29
N VAL A 170 -13.94 4.20 2.34
CA VAL A 170 -15.24 3.98 2.99
C VAL A 170 -16.32 3.96 1.94
N VAL A 171 -16.95 2.79 1.76
CA VAL A 171 -18.04 2.60 0.81
C VAL A 171 -19.37 2.93 1.49
N GLY A 172 -19.94 4.07 1.14
CA GLY A 172 -21.38 4.34 1.17
C GLY A 172 -22.18 3.86 2.38
N ASP A 173 -21.89 4.37 3.57
CA ASP A 173 -22.85 4.49 4.67
C ASP A 173 -23.19 5.98 4.91
N SER A 174 -24.23 6.27 5.72
CA SER A 174 -24.62 7.68 5.98
C SER A 174 -23.60 8.43 6.86
N GLN A 175 -22.65 7.73 7.50
CA GLN A 175 -21.63 8.30 8.37
C GLN A 175 -20.44 8.81 7.56
N ALA A 176 -19.98 8.08 6.55
CA ALA A 176 -18.90 8.49 5.65
C ALA A 176 -19.16 9.87 5.02
N ARG A 177 -20.40 10.14 4.62
CA ARG A 177 -20.83 11.44 4.08
C ARG A 177 -20.92 12.53 5.15
N ARG A 178 -21.17 12.18 6.41
CA ARG A 178 -21.08 13.14 7.54
C ARG A 178 -19.62 13.46 7.83
N LEU A 179 -18.76 12.45 7.98
CA LEU A 179 -17.31 12.61 8.17
C LEU A 179 -16.67 13.46 7.07
N PHE A 180 -17.01 13.20 5.80
CA PHE A 180 -16.57 14.05 4.69
C PHE A 180 -17.02 15.51 4.85
N ARG A 181 -18.28 15.75 5.21
CA ARG A 181 -18.79 17.12 5.43
C ARG A 181 -18.14 17.80 6.62
N ASP A 182 -17.94 17.08 7.72
CA ASP A 182 -17.37 17.61 8.96
C ASP A 182 -15.90 18.03 8.73
N LEU A 183 -15.13 17.22 7.99
CA LEU A 183 -13.77 17.59 7.56
C LEU A 183 -13.73 18.81 6.64
N ILE A 184 -14.68 18.94 5.72
CA ILE A 184 -14.74 20.10 4.80
C ILE A 184 -15.14 21.37 5.55
N GLN A 185 -16.09 21.28 6.47
CA GLN A 185 -16.63 22.43 7.21
C GLN A 185 -15.67 22.96 8.27
N ALA A 186 -14.78 22.11 8.79
CA ALA A 186 -13.76 22.50 9.76
C ALA A 186 -12.61 23.34 9.15
N SER A 187 -12.60 23.60 7.83
CA SER A 187 -11.50 24.32 7.19
C SER A 187 -11.90 25.58 6.41
N PRO A 188 -11.23 26.74 6.64
CA PRO A 188 -11.68 28.06 6.16
C PRO A 188 -11.30 28.42 4.71
N LEU A 189 -10.81 27.51 3.86
CA LEU A 189 -10.29 27.87 2.53
C LEU A 189 -10.89 27.01 1.41
N ILE A 190 -12.10 27.35 0.97
CA ILE A 190 -12.71 26.81 -0.26
C ILE A 190 -12.47 27.83 -1.38
N THR A 191 -11.48 27.60 -2.24
CA THR A 191 -11.38 28.41 -3.49
C THR A 191 -10.81 27.69 -4.71
N THR A 192 -10.90 26.36 -4.83
CA THR A 192 -10.70 25.68 -6.15
C THR A 192 -11.26 24.24 -6.16
N PRO A 193 -11.54 23.63 -7.34
CA PRO A 193 -12.38 22.43 -7.42
C PRO A 193 -11.74 21.19 -6.78
N LEU A 194 -12.34 20.76 -5.66
CA LEU A 194 -12.37 19.44 -5.00
C LEU A 194 -11.09 18.57 -5.02
N ILE A 195 -9.93 19.20 -4.82
CA ILE A 195 -8.80 18.59 -4.11
C ILE A 195 -8.54 19.53 -2.93
N ILE A 196 -8.91 19.10 -1.73
CA ILE A 196 -8.81 19.92 -0.53
C ILE A 196 -7.44 19.65 0.10
N LEU A 197 -6.53 20.64 0.04
CA LEU A 197 -5.15 20.57 0.53
C LEU A 197 -5.04 21.19 1.95
N PHE A 198 -4.82 20.36 2.97
CA PHE A 198 -4.19 20.72 4.26
C PHE A 198 -2.82 21.41 4.13
N ARG A 199 -2.36 22.20 5.11
CA ARG A 199 -0.95 22.26 5.55
C ARG A 199 -0.96 22.29 7.07
N ALA A 200 -0.21 21.40 7.73
CA ALA A 200 0.17 21.52 9.13
C ALA A 200 1.23 22.62 9.35
#